data_AF-A0A653DPK8-F1
#
_entry.id   AF-A0A653DPK8-F1
#
_cell.length_a   1.000
_cell.length_b   1.000
_cell.length_c   1.000
_cell.angle_alpha   90.00
_cell.angle_beta   90.00
_cell.angle_gamma   90.00
#
_symmetry.space_group_name_H-M   'P 1'
#
loop_
_entity.id
_entity.type
_entity.pdbx_description
1 polymer ?
#
loop_
_entity_poly.entity_id
_entity_poly.type
_entity_poly.pdbx_seq_one_letter_code
_entity_poly.pdbx_strand_id
1 'polypeptide(L)'
;MRFREGRFLAGNFISTVGVDFRTKVVSIDETKVKLQIWDTAGQERFRSVTHAYYRDAHALLLLYDVTNKTSFDNIRAWLGEIKEYAQDDVVIMLLGK
;
A
#
# COMPACT_ATOMS: atom_id res chain seq x y z
N MET A 1 6.56 -2.59 -11.70
CA MET A 1 7.80 -3.16 -11.10
C MET A 1 7.49 -3.45 -9.64
N ARG A 2 7.53 -4.72 -9.23
CA ARG A 2 7.30 -5.13 -7.83
C ARG A 2 8.63 -5.67 -7.29
N PHE A 3 9.11 -5.09 -6.20
CA PHE A 3 10.34 -5.55 -5.55
C PHE A 3 10.01 -6.76 -4.67
N ARG A 4 10.62 -7.91 -4.96
CA ARG A 4 10.55 -9.11 -4.10
C ARG A 4 11.98 -9.59 -3.88
N GLU A 5 12.40 -9.65 -2.61
CA GLU A 5 13.66 -10.31 -2.21
C GLU A 5 14.90 -9.86 -2.99
N GLY A 6 15.10 -8.55 -3.18
CA GLY A 6 16.29 -8.04 -3.86
C GLY A 6 16.28 -8.17 -5.39
N ARG A 7 15.18 -8.63 -6.00
CA ARG A 7 15.07 -8.79 -7.46
C ARG A 7 13.88 -8.03 -8.03
N PHE A 8 14.12 -7.38 -9.16
CA PHE A 8 13.07 -6.82 -10.01
C PHE A 8 12.67 -7.88 -11.02
N LEU A 9 11.43 -8.38 -10.93
CA LEU A 9 10.88 -9.29 -11.94
C LEU A 9 10.50 -8.47 -13.18
N ALA A 10 11.31 -8.60 -14.24
CA ALA A 10 10.99 -8.12 -15.59
C ALA A 10 10.27 -9.25 -16.33
N GLY A 11 8.93 -9.24 -16.32
CA GLY A 11 8.13 -10.20 -17.05
C GLY A 11 6.77 -10.46 -16.41
N ASN A 12 5.72 -10.32 -17.23
CA ASN A 12 4.30 -10.50 -16.97
C ASN A 12 3.72 -9.86 -15.71
N PHE A 13 2.88 -8.84 -15.96
CA PHE A 13 1.99 -8.22 -14.99
C PHE A 13 1.02 -9.27 -14.44
N ILE A 14 1.42 -9.97 -13.38
CA ILE A 14 0.46 -10.72 -12.55
C ILE A 14 -0.22 -9.66 -11.71
N SER A 15 -1.41 -9.23 -12.15
CA SER A 15 -2.29 -8.39 -11.33
C SER A 15 -2.47 -9.10 -9.99
N THR A 16 -2.27 -8.41 -8.86
CA THR A 16 -2.58 -8.99 -7.56
C THR A 16 -4.07 -9.31 -7.56
N VAL A 17 -4.43 -10.60 -7.61
CA VAL A 17 -5.81 -11.05 -7.45
C VAL A 17 -6.03 -11.14 -5.94
N GLY A 18 -6.62 -10.09 -5.35
CA GLY A 18 -6.88 -10.01 -3.92
C GLY A 18 -5.85 -9.22 -3.11
N VAL A 19 -5.73 -9.54 -1.82
CA VAL A 19 -4.85 -8.88 -0.85
C VAL A 19 -3.72 -9.83 -0.49
N ASP A 20 -2.46 -9.43 -0.68
CA ASP A 20 -1.29 -10.19 -0.25
C ASP A 20 -0.88 -9.73 1.15
N PHE A 21 -0.87 -10.65 2.11
CA PHE A 21 -0.48 -10.38 3.49
C PHE A 21 0.92 -10.93 3.77
N ARG A 22 1.80 -10.09 4.31
CA ARG A 22 3.14 -10.50 4.72
C ARG A 22 3.49 -9.98 6.10
N THR A 23 4.25 -10.79 6.83
CA THR A 23 4.80 -10.41 8.12
C THR A 23 6.33 -10.44 8.05
N LYS A 24 6.99 -9.41 8.58
CA LYS A 24 8.43 -9.35 8.73
C LYS A 24 8.80 -8.78 10.09
N VAL A 25 9.67 -9.44 10.82
CA VAL A 25 10.25 -8.88 12.05
C VAL A 25 11.52 -8.14 11.68
N VAL A 26 11.64 -6.89 12.10
CA VAL A 26 12.82 -6.04 11.91
C VAL A 26 13.35 -5.60 13.28
N SER A 27 14.66 -5.41 13.41
CA SER A 27 15.25 -4.83 14.61
C SER A 27 15.53 -3.35 14.33
N ILE A 28 14.95 -2.46 15.12
CA ILE A 28 15.16 -1.01 15.07
C ILE A 28 15.62 -0.60 16.47
N ASP A 29 16.82 -0.03 16.61
CA ASP A 29 17.39 0.38 17.89
C ASP A 29 17.31 -0.72 18.97
N GLU A 30 17.78 -1.92 18.63
CA GLU A 30 17.73 -3.14 19.46
C GLU A 30 16.32 -3.65 19.82
N THR A 31 15.27 -2.94 19.39
CA THR A 31 13.87 -3.32 19.57
C THR A 31 13.38 -4.13 18.38
N LYS A 32 12.82 -5.31 18.66
CA LYS A 32 12.20 -6.15 17.62
C LYS A 32 10.78 -5.68 17.32
N VAL A 33 10.55 -5.17 16.13
CA VAL A 33 9.26 -4.71 15.63
C VAL A 33 8.71 -5.68 14.60
N LYS A 34 7.47 -6.12 14.79
CA LYS A 34 6.76 -6.99 13.83
C LYS A 34 5.97 -6.12 12.85
N LEU A 35 6.41 -6.07 11.60
CA LEU A 35 5.72 -5.37 10.52
C LEU A 35 4.72 -6.32 9.85
N GLN A 36 3.47 -5.89 9.77
CA GLN A 36 2.40 -6.55 9.02
C GLN A 36 2.07 -5.69 7.81
N ILE A 37 2.36 -6.20 6.61
CA ILE A 37 2.23 -5.48 5.35
C ILE A 37 1.09 -6.10 4.56
N TRP A 38 0.13 -5.26 4.20
CA TRP A 38 -1.01 -5.62 3.37
C TRP A 38 -0.84 -4.95 2.00
N ASP A 39 -0.51 -5.74 0.97
CA ASP A 39 -0.44 -5.29 -0.41
C ASP A 39 -1.80 -5.54 -1.07
N THR A 40 -2.60 -4.48 -1.18
CA THR A 40 -3.96 -4.54 -1.72
C THR A 40 -3.91 -4.33 -3.23
N ALA A 41 -4.74 -5.05 -3.97
CA ALA A 41 -4.94 -4.76 -5.38
C ALA A 41 -5.55 -3.36 -5.54
N GLY A 42 -4.83 -2.43 -6.19
CA GLY A 42 -5.31 -1.07 -6.49
C GLY A 42 -6.42 -1.00 -7.55
N GLN A 43 -7.11 -2.11 -7.83
CA GLN A 43 -8.27 -2.11 -8.73
C GLN A 43 -9.53 -1.74 -7.97
N GLU A 44 -10.33 -0.87 -8.59
CA GLU A 44 -11.61 -0.35 -8.10
C GLU A 44 -12.59 -1.44 -7.62
N ARG A 45 -12.50 -2.66 -8.19
CA ARG A 45 -13.36 -3.81 -7.86
C ARG A 45 -13.15 -4.37 -6.45
N PHE A 46 -12.11 -3.95 -5.74
CA PHE A 46 -11.80 -4.42 -4.38
C PHE A 46 -11.92 -3.33 -3.30
N ARG A 47 -12.40 -2.12 -3.65
CA ARG A 47 -12.48 -0.96 -2.72
C ARG A 47 -13.23 -1.23 -1.42
N SER A 48 -14.29 -2.03 -1.46
CA SER A 48 -15.07 -2.40 -0.27
C SER A 48 -14.29 -3.27 0.73
N VAL A 49 -13.34 -4.08 0.25
CA VAL A 49 -12.43 -4.83 1.11
C VAL A 49 -11.35 -3.90 1.67
N THR A 50 -10.98 -2.84 0.94
CA THR A 50 -9.95 -1.88 1.32
C THR A 50 -10.29 -1.06 2.57
N HIS A 51 -11.56 -0.73 2.79
CA HIS A 51 -12.00 0.07 3.95
C HIS A 51 -11.67 -0.60 5.30
N ALA A 52 -11.79 -1.92 5.39
CA ALA A 52 -11.46 -2.65 6.61
C ALA A 52 -9.97 -2.53 6.96
N TYR A 53 -9.09 -2.40 5.97
CA TYR A 53 -7.65 -2.27 6.20
C TYR A 53 -7.23 -0.85 6.60
N TYR A 54 -8.01 0.19 6.31
CA TYR A 54 -7.69 1.56 6.70
C TYR A 54 -7.84 1.78 8.21
N ARG A 55 -8.84 1.15 8.83
CA ARG A 55 -9.21 1.39 10.24
C ARG A 55 -8.12 1.01 11.24
N ASP A 56 -7.39 -0.07 10.98
CA ASP A 56 -6.38 -0.62 11.89
C ASP A 56 -4.95 -0.38 11.37
N ALA A 57 -4.79 0.41 10.31
CA ALA A 57 -3.49 0.74 9.76
C ALA A 57 -2.80 1.82 10.60
N HIS A 58 -1.56 1.57 11.00
CA HIS A 58 -0.69 2.59 11.59
C HIS A 58 -0.02 3.46 10.53
N ALA A 59 0.15 2.92 9.31
CA ALA A 59 0.71 3.64 8.18
C ALA A 59 0.11 3.16 6.86
N LEU A 60 -0.06 4.09 5.92
CA LEU A 60 -0.59 3.86 4.59
C LEU A 60 0.38 4.39 3.54
N LEU A 61 0.76 3.53 2.60
CA LEU A 61 1.66 3.88 1.50
C LEU A 61 0.85 4.02 0.21
N LEU A 62 0.80 5.24 -0.32
CA LEU A 62 0.16 5.57 -1.59
C LEU A 62 1.21 5.60 -2.70
N LEU A 63 1.05 4.76 -3.72
CA LEU A 63 2.02 4.63 -4.81
C LEU A 63 1.42 5.12 -6.12
N TYR A 64 2.16 5.99 -6.81
CA TYR A 64 1.84 6.40 -8.18
C TYR A 64 3.05 6.22 -9.09
N ASP A 65 2.83 6.29 -10.40
CA ASP A 65 3.88 6.22 -11.41
C ASP A 65 4.21 7.63 -11.90
N VAL A 66 5.48 8.05 -11.76
CA VAL A 66 5.91 9.42 -12.11
C VAL A 66 5.76 9.74 -13.59
N THR A 67 5.69 8.71 -14.43
CA THR A 67 5.48 8.84 -15.88
C THR A 67 4.01 8.89 -16.26
N ASN A 68 3.09 8.62 -15.32
CA ASN A 68 1.65 8.56 -15.57
C ASN A 68 0.90 9.52 -14.65
N LYS A 69 0.57 10.70 -15.18
CA LYS A 69 -0.20 11.73 -14.46
C LYS A 69 -1.56 11.23 -13.96
N THR A 70 -2.25 10.39 -14.71
CA THR A 70 -3.54 9.82 -14.28
C THR A 70 -3.40 8.99 -13.01
N SER A 71 -2.28 8.26 -12.85
CA SER A 71 -2.01 7.50 -11.64
C SER A 71 -1.88 8.41 -10.40
N PHE A 72 -1.28 9.59 -10.56
CA PHE A 72 -1.19 10.60 -9.50
C PHE A 72 -2.56 11.22 -9.21
N ASP A 73 -3.33 11.56 -10.24
CA ASP A 73 -4.66 12.16 -10.05
C ASP A 73 -5.61 11.19 -9.30
N ASN A 74 -5.48 9.88 -9.56
CA ASN A 74 -6.22 8.84 -8.83
C ASN A 74 -5.89 8.80 -7.32
N ILE A 75 -4.67 9.17 -6.89
CA ILE A 75 -4.30 9.22 -5.47
C ILE A 75 -5.23 10.13 -4.67
N ARG A 76 -5.77 11.20 -5.27
CA ARG A 76 -6.69 12.12 -4.58
C ARG A 76 -7.96 11.42 -4.13
N ALA A 77 -8.49 10.50 -4.93
CA ALA A 77 -9.67 9.73 -4.58
C ALA A 77 -9.37 8.78 -3.40
N TRP A 78 -8.23 8.10 -3.43
CA TRP A 78 -7.77 7.22 -2.35
C TRP A 78 -7.51 7.99 -1.05
N LEU A 79 -6.92 9.19 -1.14
CA LEU A 79 -6.68 10.05 0.02
C LEU A 79 -7.99 10.52 0.66
N GLY A 80 -9.03 10.77 -0.15
CA GLY A 80 -10.37 11.09 0.36
C GLY A 80 -10.94 9.96 1.20
N GLU A 81 -10.87 8.71 0.70
CA GLU A 81 -11.34 7.53 1.45
C GLU A 81 -10.53 7.28 2.73
N ILE A 82 -9.20 7.43 2.67
CA ILE A 82 -8.36 7.26 3.85
C ILE A 82 -8.75 8.26 4.94
N LYS A 83 -8.98 9.53 4.58
CA LYS A 83 -9.44 10.55 5.54
C LYS A 83 -10.83 10.27 6.12
N GLU A 84 -11.66 9.50 5.42
CA GLU A 84 -13.01 9.15 5.87
C GLU A 84 -13.02 7.93 6.79
N TYR A 85 -12.13 6.95 6.55
CA TYR A 85 -12.19 5.63 7.19
C TYR A 85 -10.99 5.26 8.09
N ALA A 86 -9.85 5.95 7.99
CA ALA A 86 -8.67 5.70 8.82
C ALA A 86 -8.70 6.50 10.12
N GLN A 87 -7.79 6.18 11.05
CA GLN A 87 -7.61 6.96 12.28
C GLN A 87 -6.85 8.26 12.01
N ASP A 88 -7.06 9.28 12.84
CA ASP A 88 -6.47 10.62 12.67
C ASP A 88 -4.93 10.62 12.80
N ASP A 89 -4.36 9.64 13.51
CA ASP A 89 -2.92 9.49 13.76
C ASP A 89 -2.21 8.60 12.71
N VAL A 90 -2.93 8.12 11.70
CA VAL A 90 -2.34 7.28 10.65
C VAL A 90 -1.27 8.04 9.87
N VAL A 91 -0.10 7.41 9.70
CA VAL A 91 0.99 7.99 8.90
C VAL A 91 0.72 7.72 7.42
N ILE A 92 0.55 8.77 6.63
CA ILE A 92 0.34 8.65 5.17
C ILE A 92 1.63 9.03 4.45
N MET A 93 2.12 8.14 3.58
CA MET A 93 3.33 8.36 2.78
C MET A 93 3.02 8.21 1.29
N LEU A 94 3.41 9.20 0.49
CA LEU A 94 3.24 9.19 -0.96
C LEU A 94 4.57 8.83 -1.64
N LEU A 95 4.55 7.83 -2.51
CA LEU A 95 5.72 7.28 -3.19
C LEU A 95 5.49 7.31 -4.70
N GLY A 96 6.44 7.90 -5.44
CA GLY A 96 6.48 7.82 -6.90
C GLY A 96 7.45 6.72 -7.33
N LYS A 97 7.03 5.84 -8.24
CA LYS A 97 7.93 4.90 -8.94
C LYS A 97 8.25 5.38 -10.34
#